data_AF-A0A1N6S3A9-F1
#
_entry.id   AF-A0A1N6S3A9-F1
#
_cell.length_a   1.000
_cell.length_b   1.000
_cell.length_c   1.000
_cell.angle_alpha   90.00
_cell.angle_beta   90.00
_cell.angle_gamma   90.00
#
_symmetry.space_group_name_H-M   'P 1'
#
loop_
_entity.id
_entity.type
_entity.pdbx_description
1 polymer ?
#
loop_
_entity_poly.entity_id
_entity_poly.type
_entity_poly.pdbx_seq_one_letter_code
_entity_poly.pdbx_strand_id
1 'polypeptide(L)'
;MDRKVVGVVNGWNIHLNRNVHMYTHDLVMSKDQNRFSIPCEDLPAKEKTIGVWLHELEAPKELVRELAQALLSWSNTLDELFHIYESRDKLLANEERPNK
;
A
#
# COMPACT_ATOMS: atom_id res chain seq x y z
N MET A 1 14.00 3.02 -11.05
CA MET A 1 12.89 2.55 -10.20
C MET A 1 12.26 1.36 -10.87
N ASP A 2 12.20 0.23 -10.17
CA ASP A 2 11.52 -0.95 -10.68
C ASP A 2 10.01 -0.67 -10.74
N ARG A 3 9.44 -0.90 -11.93
CA ARG A 3 8.01 -0.72 -12.16
C ARG A 3 7.20 -1.73 -11.38
N LYS A 4 7.78 -2.91 -11.12
CA LYS A 4 7.15 -3.99 -10.38
C LYS A 4 7.90 -4.20 -9.08
N VAL A 5 7.23 -3.96 -7.97
CA VAL A 5 7.71 -4.29 -6.63
C VAL A 5 6.88 -5.43 -6.10
N VAL A 6 7.55 -6.43 -5.56
CA VAL A 6 6.90 -7.58 -4.94
C VAL A 6 7.44 -7.77 -3.53
N GLY A 7 6.58 -8.23 -2.63
CA GLY A 7 6.96 -8.55 -1.27
C GLY A 7 6.06 -9.61 -0.66
N VAL A 8 6.53 -10.20 0.44
CA VAL A 8 5.74 -11.14 1.22
C VAL A 8 5.85 -10.75 2.69
N VAL A 9 4.70 -10.51 3.33
CA VAL A 9 4.62 -10.14 4.76
C VAL A 9 3.42 -10.86 5.38
N ASN A 10 3.62 -11.58 6.50
CA ASN A 10 2.56 -12.28 7.23
C ASN A 10 1.67 -13.20 6.35
N GLY A 11 2.29 -13.84 5.36
CA GLY A 11 1.62 -14.71 4.38
C GLY A 11 0.89 -13.97 3.25
N TRP A 12 0.86 -12.63 3.27
CA TRP A 12 0.35 -11.83 2.15
C TRP A 12 1.42 -11.63 1.11
N ASN A 13 1.12 -12.03 -0.13
CA ASN A 13 1.87 -11.63 -1.31
C ASN A 13 1.38 -10.25 -1.75
N ILE A 14 2.30 -9.29 -1.86
CA ILE A 14 2.02 -7.90 -2.21
C ILE A 14 2.69 -7.61 -3.54
N HIS A 15 1.91 -7.14 -4.51
CA HIS A 15 2.36 -6.83 -5.85
C HIS A 15 1.97 -5.39 -6.16
N LEU A 16 2.95 -4.51 -6.32
CA LEU A 16 2.76 -3.13 -6.76
C LEU A 16 3.34 -2.98 -8.16
N ASN A 17 2.48 -2.69 -9.12
CA ASN A 17 2.87 -2.32 -10.47
C ASN A 17 2.62 -0.82 -10.68
N ARG A 18 3.70 -0.04 -10.66
CA ARG A 18 3.70 1.40 -10.84
C ARG A 18 3.43 1.74 -12.28
N ASN A 19 2.38 2.52 -12.49
CA ASN A 19 2.11 3.08 -13.79
C ASN A 19 2.91 4.38 -13.94
N VAL A 20 3.81 4.45 -14.93
CA VAL A 20 4.66 5.63 -15.14
C VAL A 20 3.94 6.71 -15.97
N HIS A 21 2.79 6.37 -16.55
CA HIS A 21 2.00 7.24 -17.42
C HIS A 21 0.71 7.74 -16.77
N MET A 22 0.33 7.20 -15.61
CA MET A 22 -0.85 7.59 -14.84
C MET A 22 -0.49 7.63 -13.36
N TYR A 23 -1.18 8.49 -12.59
CA TYR A 23 -0.98 8.59 -11.15
C TYR A 23 -1.45 7.33 -10.41
N THR A 24 -2.41 6.58 -10.97
CA THR A 24 -2.94 5.36 -10.37
C THR A 24 -2.01 4.16 -10.59
N HIS A 25 -1.86 3.33 -9.57
CA HIS A 25 -1.04 2.12 -9.63
C HIS A 25 -1.89 0.87 -9.41
N ASP A 26 -1.37 -0.26 -9.85
CA ASP A 26 -1.99 -1.56 -9.62
C ASP A 26 -1.35 -2.20 -8.38
N LEU A 27 -2.04 -2.11 -7.24
CA LEU A 27 -1.65 -2.75 -5.99
C LEU A 27 -2.56 -3.94 -5.71
N VAL A 28 -1.96 -5.12 -5.63
CA VAL A 28 -2.66 -6.36 -5.37
C VAL A 28 -2.09 -7.03 -4.14
N MET A 29 -2.97 -7.42 -3.21
CA MET A 29 -2.62 -8.28 -2.08
C MET A 29 -3.34 -9.62 -2.21
N SER A 30 -2.62 -10.72 -1.95
CA SER A 30 -3.21 -12.05 -1.99
C SER A 30 -2.66 -12.98 -0.92
N LYS A 31 -3.54 -13.80 -0.35
CA LYS A 31 -3.24 -14.82 0.65
C LYS A 31 -4.25 -15.94 0.50
N ASP A 32 -3.75 -17.16 0.30
CA ASP A 32 -4.56 -18.33 -0.03
C ASP A 32 -5.49 -18.08 -1.24
N GLN A 33 -6.81 -18.21 -1.06
CA GLN A 33 -7.81 -17.96 -2.10
C GLN A 33 -8.27 -16.49 -2.17
N ASN A 34 -7.82 -15.64 -1.25
CA ASN A 34 -8.22 -14.25 -1.19
C ASN A 34 -7.28 -13.38 -2.03
N ARG A 35 -7.86 -12.50 -2.85
CA ARG A 35 -7.14 -11.52 -3.67
C ARG A 35 -7.87 -10.19 -3.67
N PHE A 36 -7.17 -9.12 -3.31
CA PHE A 36 -7.68 -7.77 -3.24
C PHE A 36 -6.91 -6.88 -4.20
N SER A 37 -7.64 -6.17 -5.06
CA SER A 37 -7.11 -5.06 -5.85
C SER A 37 -7.39 -3.79 -5.07
N ILE A 38 -6.34 -3.09 -4.65
CA ILE A 38 -6.44 -1.99 -3.69
C ILE A 38 -6.21 -0.68 -4.46
N PRO A 39 -7.16 0.27 -4.39
CA PRO A 39 -6.97 1.59 -4.98
C PRO A 39 -5.76 2.29 -4.38
N CYS A 40 -4.86 2.75 -5.25
CA CYS A 40 -3.70 3.53 -4.84
C CYS A 40 -3.19 4.44 -5.96
N GLU A 41 -2.60 5.57 -5.59
CA GLU A 41 -2.04 6.54 -6.52
C GLU A 41 -0.93 7.39 -5.89
N ASP A 42 -0.12 8.03 -6.72
CA ASP A 42 0.83 9.05 -6.28
C ASP A 42 0.09 10.28 -5.72
N LEU A 43 0.43 10.68 -4.50
CA LEU A 43 -0.06 11.92 -3.91
C LEU A 43 0.79 13.11 -4.35
N PRO A 44 0.20 14.31 -4.50
CA PRO A 44 0.93 15.54 -4.78
C PRO A 44 1.65 16.04 -3.52
N ALA A 45 2.70 15.32 -3.10
CA ALA A 45 3.54 15.64 -1.96
C ALA A 45 4.96 16.06 -2.42
N LYS A 46 5.72 16.70 -1.52
CA LYS A 46 7.13 17.03 -1.78
C LYS A 46 7.98 15.78 -1.95
N GLU A 47 7.63 14.75 -1.20
CA GLU A 47 8.27 13.44 -1.26
C GLU A 47 7.41 12.47 -2.08
N LYS A 48 8.03 11.37 -2.53
CA LYS A 48 7.31 10.33 -3.25
C LYS A 48 6.43 9.56 -2.28
N THR A 49 5.16 9.92 -2.26
CA THR A 49 4.14 9.33 -1.38
C THR A 49 3.05 8.66 -2.21
N ILE A 50 2.77 7.40 -1.90
CA ILE A 50 1.65 6.64 -2.47
C ILE A 50 0.49 6.65 -1.47
N GLY A 51 -0.66 7.15 -1.89
CA GLY A 51 -1.92 7.02 -1.17
C GLY A 51 -2.55 5.66 -1.44
N VAL A 52 -3.08 5.00 -0.40
CA VAL A 52 -3.70 3.68 -0.48
C VAL A 52 -5.03 3.69 0.28
N TRP A 53 -6.14 3.37 -0.39
CA TRP A 53 -7.50 3.47 0.18
C TRP A 53 -8.13 2.10 0.43
N LEU A 54 -7.85 1.52 1.61
CA LEU A 54 -8.40 0.22 1.98
C LEU A 54 -9.90 0.26 2.27
N HIS A 55 -10.42 1.41 2.68
CA HIS A 55 -11.85 1.57 2.99
C HIS A 55 -12.77 1.51 1.77
N GLU A 56 -12.21 1.52 0.57
CA GLU A 56 -12.96 1.29 -0.67
C GLU A 56 -13.16 -0.20 -0.97
N LEU A 57 -12.44 -1.07 -0.23
CA LEU A 57 -12.71 -2.50 -0.26
C LEU A 57 -14.01 -2.78 0.49
N GLU A 58 -14.93 -3.50 -0.14
CA GLU A 58 -16.11 -4.08 0.53
C GLU A 58 -15.69 -5.29 1.39
N ALA A 59 -14.87 -5.04 2.41
CA ALA A 59 -14.28 -6.07 3.28
C ALA A 59 -14.60 -5.83 4.77
N PRO A 60 -14.64 -6.90 5.60
CA PRO A 60 -14.76 -6.77 7.05
C PRO A 60 -13.66 -5.90 7.65
N LYS A 61 -13.98 -5.18 8.74
CA LYS A 61 -13.04 -4.25 9.39
C LYS A 61 -11.77 -4.94 9.89
N GLU A 62 -11.90 -6.18 10.35
CA GLU A 62 -10.80 -7.01 10.82
C GLU A 62 -9.80 -7.29 9.68
N LEU A 63 -10.33 -7.60 8.49
CA LEU A 63 -9.53 -7.84 7.29
C LEU A 63 -8.86 -6.54 6.79
N VAL A 64 -9.59 -5.42 6.79
CA VAL A 64 -9.02 -4.10 6.46
C VAL A 64 -7.84 -3.78 7.37
N ARG A 65 -7.97 -4.03 8.68
CA ARG A 65 -6.88 -3.85 9.64
C ARG A 65 -5.70 -4.78 9.37
N GLU A 66 -5.96 -6.06 9.06
CA GLU A 66 -4.90 -7.02 8.71
C GLU A 66 -4.12 -6.54 7.48
N LEU A 67 -4.82 -6.15 6.41
CA LEU A 67 -4.22 -5.63 5.18
C LEU A 67 -3.41 -4.36 5.45
N ALA A 68 -3.94 -3.44 6.26
CA ALA A 68 -3.25 -2.19 6.62
C ALA A 68 -1.93 -2.45 7.37
N GLN A 69 -1.93 -3.38 8.33
CA GLN A 69 -0.73 -3.73 9.08
C GLN A 69 0.32 -4.43 8.21
N ALA A 70 -0.11 -5.33 7.31
CA ALA A 70 0.77 -5.99 6.36
C ALA A 70 1.38 -4.99 5.37
N LEU A 71 0.59 -4.05 4.84
CA LEU A 71 1.08 -2.97 3.96
C LEU A 71 2.05 -2.05 4.67
N LEU A 72 1.76 -1.63 5.90
CA LEU A 72 2.63 -0.75 6.67
C LEU A 72 3.98 -1.44 6.96
N SER A 73 3.94 -2.71 7.35
CA SER A 73 5.15 -3.48 7.61
C SER A 73 5.99 -3.66 6.34
N TRP A 74 5.35 -3.88 5.20
CA TRP A 74 6.01 -3.96 3.91
C TRP A 74 6.56 -2.61 3.43
N SER A 75 5.80 -1.53 3.52
CA SER A 75 6.22 -0.19 3.10
C SER A 75 7.39 0.34 3.91
N ASN A 76 7.50 -0.04 5.19
CA ASN A 76 8.67 0.24 6.02
C ASN A 76 9.98 -0.37 5.46
N THR A 77 9.92 -1.33 4.53
CA THR A 77 11.10 -1.91 3.86
C THR A 77 11.49 -1.17 2.59
N LEU A 78 10.64 -0.26 2.11
CA LEU A 78 10.84 0.53 0.90
C LEU A 78 11.36 1.93 1.24
N ASP A 79 11.88 2.62 0.23
CA ASP A 79 12.35 4.01 0.36
C ASP A 79 11.24 5.03 0.13
N GLU A 80 10.07 4.60 -0.36
CA GLU A 80 8.92 5.48 -0.63
C GLU A 80 7.96 5.56 0.57
N LEU A 81 7.26 6.69 0.68
CA LEU A 81 6.23 6.88 1.69
C LEU A 81 4.89 6.30 1.22
N PHE A 82 4.14 5.76 2.16
CA PHE A 82 2.83 5.16 1.95
C PHE A 82 1.88 5.75 2.98
N HIS A 83 0.80 6.36 2.49
CA HIS A 83 -0.32 6.81 3.30
C HIS A 83 -1.47 5.81 3.15
N ILE A 84 -1.68 4.98 4.17
CA ILE A 84 -2.62 3.87 4.17
C ILE A 84 -3.88 4.28 4.96
N TYR A 85 -4.99 4.45 4.24
CA TYR A 85 -6.27 4.86 4.80
C TYR A 85 -7.14 3.62 5.10
N GLU A 86 -7.24 3.25 6.38
CA GLU A 86 -8.17 2.20 6.87
C GLU A 86 -9.64 2.66 6.79
N SER A 87 -9.85 3.96 6.97
CA SER A 87 -11.12 4.68 6.83
C SER A 87 -10.82 6.10 6.37
N ARG A 88 -11.87 6.88 6.07
CA ARG A 88 -11.72 8.30 5.71
C ARG A 88 -10.99 9.13 6.77
N ASP A 89 -11.05 8.70 8.04
CA ASP A 89 -10.54 9.43 9.19
C ASP A 89 -9.34 8.73 9.86
N LYS A 90 -8.92 7.57 9.37
CA LYS A 90 -7.85 6.78 9.98
C LYS A 90 -6.72 6.49 8.98
N LEU A 91 -5.61 7.16 9.21
CA LEU A 91 -4.36 7.05 8.45
C LEU A 91 -3.30 6.27 9.22
N LEU A 92 -2.60 5.38 8.53
CA LEU A 92 -1.32 4.81 8.92
C LEU A 92 -0.26 5.22 7.88
N ALA A 93 0.92 5.61 8.32
CA ALA A 93 2.02 5.95 7.42
C ALA A 93 3.34 5.34 7.91
N ASN A 94 4.19 4.93 6.98
CA ASN A 94 5.58 4.64 7.30
C ASN A 94 6.33 5.96 7.52
N GLU A 95 7.33 5.93 8.40
CA GLU A 95 8.12 7.11 8.71
C GLU A 95 9.12 7.41 7.58
N GLU A 96 9.33 8.70 7.32
CA GLU A 96 10.46 9.20 6.53
C GLU A 96 11.74 8.63 7.13
N ARG A 97 12.48 7.82 6.35
CA ARG A 97 13.85 7.49 6.75
C ARG A 97 14.71 8.73 6.52
N PRO A 98 15.33 9.33 7.56
CA PRO A 98 16.30 10.38 7.32
C PRO A 98 17.44 9.79 6.47
N ASN A 99 17.72 10.43 5.34
CA ASN A 99 18.74 10.04 4.36
C ASN A 99 19.98 9.45 5.04
N LYS A 100 20.36 8.23 4.62
CA LYS A 100 21.68 7.67 4.90
C LYS A 100 22.74 8.36 4.06
#